data_AF-A0A1Y5RLD1-F1
#
_entry.id   AF-A0A1Y5RLD1-F1
#
_cell.length_a   1.000
_cell.length_b   1.000
_cell.length_c   1.000
_cell.angle_alpha   90.00
_cell.angle_beta   90.00
_cell.angle_gamma   90.00
#
_symmetry.space_group_name_H-M   'P 1'
#
loop_
_entity.id
_entity.type
_entity.pdbx_description
1 polymer ?
#
loop_
_entity_poly.entity_id
_entity_poly.type
_entity_poly.pdbx_seq_one_letter_code
_entity_poly.pdbx_strand_id
1 'polypeptide(L)'
;MVDLLGYLGGVFLMISFLPQIFKSMRTRSMTDLSWGTLAASGLSGAFYEAYAFFLGLTPVLIMNGVFVASIICAMVMKYQFDRSMA
;
A
#
# COMPACT_ATOMS: atom_id res chain seq x y z
N MET A 1 -10.39 -20.62 -10.86
CA MET A 1 -10.42 -20.76 -9.39
C MET A 1 -9.27 -20.02 -8.73
N VAL A 2 -8.03 -20.23 -9.18
CA VAL A 2 -6.84 -19.52 -8.65
C VAL A 2 -6.98 -18.00 -8.76
N ASP A 3 -7.45 -17.48 -9.90
CA ASP A 3 -7.60 -16.03 -10.08
C ASP A 3 -8.62 -15.39 -9.12
N LEU A 4 -9.73 -16.08 -8.86
CA LEU A 4 -10.74 -15.62 -7.91
C LEU A 4 -10.15 -15.53 -6.49
N LEU A 5 -9.33 -16.50 -6.09
CA LEU A 5 -8.62 -16.45 -4.81
C LEU A 5 -7.60 -15.31 -4.77
N GLY A 6 -6.90 -15.04 -5.87
CA GLY A 6 -5.99 -13.90 -5.99
C GLY A 6 -6.69 -12.56 -5.81
N TYR A 7 -7.83 -12.37 -6.50
CA TYR A 7 -8.64 -11.16 -6.36
C TYR A 7 -9.25 -11.02 -4.96
N LEU A 8 -9.84 -12.08 -4.41
CA LEU A 8 -10.39 -12.05 -3.05
C LEU A 8 -9.31 -11.78 -2.02
N GLY A 9 -8.15 -12.43 -2.14
CA GLY A 9 -6.98 -12.19 -1.29
C GLY A 9 -6.57 -10.72 -1.31
N GLY A 10 -6.49 -10.11 -2.49
CA GLY A 10 -6.19 -8.68 -2.62
C GLY A 10 -7.25 -7.75 -2.02
N VAL A 11 -8.54 -8.08 -2.17
CA VAL A 11 -9.64 -7.31 -1.56
C VAL A 11 -9.58 -7.39 -0.04
N PHE A 12 -9.41 -8.58 0.53
CA PHE A 12 -9.29 -8.73 1.98
C PHE A 12 -8.04 -8.03 2.51
N LEU A 13 -6.92 -8.10 1.77
CA LEU A 13 -5.71 -7.36 2.09
C LEU A 13 -5.99 -5.84 2.18
N MET A 14 -6.68 -5.26 1.19
CA MET A 14 -7.10 -3.85 1.25
C MET A 14 -7.98 -3.53 2.47
N ILE A 15 -8.99 -4.36 2.73
CA ILE A 15 -9.92 -4.15 3.84
C ILE A 15 -9.15 -4.16 5.17
N SER A 16 -8.11 -4.98 5.32
CA SER A 16 -7.27 -5.00 6.52
C SER A 16 -6.49 -3.69 6.74
N PHE A 17 -6.15 -2.94 5.69
CA PHE A 17 -5.46 -1.65 5.80
C PHE A 17 -6.39 -0.43 5.90
N LEU A 18 -7.66 -0.57 5.48
CA LEU A 18 -8.65 0.50 5.50
C LEU A 18 -8.79 1.20 6.88
N PRO A 19 -8.89 0.47 8.01
CA PRO A 19 -9.02 1.09 9.33
C PRO A 19 -7.85 2.01 9.68
N GLN A 20 -6.63 1.63 9.29
CA GLN A 20 -5.44 2.41 9.55
C GLN A 20 -5.43 3.71 8.72
N ILE A 21 -5.84 3.64 7.45
CA ILE A 21 -5.96 4.83 6.58
C ILE A 21 -7.02 5.78 7.14
N PHE A 22 -8.20 5.27 7.50
CA PHE A 22 -9.26 6.08 8.11
C PHE A 22 -8.81 6.74 9.41
N LYS A 23 -8.08 6.01 10.27
CA LYS A 23 -7.52 6.57 11.49
C LYS A 23 -6.54 7.71 11.18
N SER A 24 -5.60 7.52 10.26
CA SER A 24 -4.63 8.55 9.86
C SER A 24 -5.29 9.80 9.25
N MET A 25 -6.33 9.64 8.44
CA MET A 25 -7.10 10.78 7.92
C MET A 25 -7.84 11.53 9.03
N ARG A 26 -8.44 10.80 9.99
CA ARG A 26 -9.18 11.38 11.11
C ARG A 26 -8.28 12.11 12.10
N THR A 27 -7.12 11.55 12.42
CA THR A 27 -6.15 12.16 13.35
C THR A 27 -5.28 13.22 12.67
N ARG A 28 -5.29 13.29 11.33
CA ARG A 28 -4.39 14.12 10.51
C ARG A 28 -2.93 13.97 10.93
N SER A 29 -2.56 12.78 11.37
CA SER A 29 -1.21 12.47 11.83
C SER A 29 -0.76 11.11 11.33
N MET A 30 0.46 11.10 10.79
CA MET A 30 1.22 9.91 10.45
C MET A 30 2.58 9.90 11.16
N THR A 31 2.71 10.59 12.31
CA THR A 31 3.96 10.66 13.08
C THR A 31 4.44 9.28 13.55
N ASP A 32 3.51 8.38 13.86
CA ASP A 32 3.81 7.02 14.33
C ASP A 32 4.37 6.12 13.20
N LEU A 33 4.18 6.51 11.94
CA LEU A 33 4.65 5.76 10.79
C LEU A 33 6.02 6.27 10.35
N SER A 34 7.05 5.43 10.43
CA SER A 34 8.39 5.83 10.02
C SER A 34 8.52 5.92 8.50
N TRP A 35 9.35 6.85 8.02
CA TRP A 35 9.75 6.90 6.60
C TRP A 35 10.40 5.58 6.13
N GLY A 36 11.13 4.90 7.01
CA GLY A 36 11.73 3.60 6.73
C GLY A 36 10.70 2.52 6.43
N THR A 37 9.60 2.48 7.18
CA THR A 37 8.49 1.54 6.94
C THR A 37 7.87 1.77 5.56
N LEU A 38 7.56 3.02 5.22
CA LEU A 38 6.98 3.35 3.92
C LEU A 38 7.93 2.99 2.77
N ALA A 39 9.22 3.34 2.90
CA ALA A 39 10.23 3.03 1.88
C ALA A 39 10.41 1.52 1.68
N ALA A 40 10.49 0.75 2.77
CA ALA A 40 10.58 -0.71 2.72
C ALA A 40 9.33 -1.33 2.08
N SER A 41 8.13 -0.85 2.42
CA SER A 41 6.89 -1.30 1.80
C SER A 41 6.82 -0.98 0.31
N GLY A 42 7.27 0.21 -0.10
CA GLY A 42 7.34 0.61 -1.51
C GLY A 42 8.31 -0.24 -2.33
N LEU A 43 9.51 -0.48 -1.80
CA LEU A 43 10.52 -1.35 -2.44
C LEU A 43 10.03 -2.80 -2.52
N SER A 44 9.45 -3.32 -1.44
CA SER A 44 8.85 -4.66 -1.42
C SER A 44 7.78 -4.79 -2.51
N GLY A 45 6.85 -3.83 -2.56
CA GLY A 45 5.80 -3.81 -3.57
C GLY A 45 6.36 -3.77 -5.00
N ALA A 46 7.38 -2.94 -5.26
CA ALA A 46 8.01 -2.84 -6.58
C ALA A 46 8.69 -4.15 -7.02
N PHE A 47 9.42 -4.82 -6.12
CA PHE A 47 10.03 -6.11 -6.43
C PHE A 47 9.00 -7.21 -6.65
N TYR A 48 7.94 -7.23 -5.84
CA TYR A 48 6.87 -8.21 -5.97
C TYR A 48 6.08 -8.01 -7.27
N GLU A 49 5.94 -6.76 -7.72
CA GLU A 49 5.29 -6.42 -8.97
C GLU A 49 6.09 -6.88 -10.19
N ALA A 50 7.41 -6.64 -10.18
CA ALA A 50 8.30 -7.17 -11.20
C ALA A 50 8.21 -8.71 -11.26
N TYR A 51 8.22 -9.37 -10.10
CA TYR A 51 8.04 -10.82 -10.00
C TYR A 51 6.71 -11.30 -10.60
N ALA A 52 5.59 -10.67 -10.22
CA ALA A 52 4.27 -11.02 -10.73
C ALA A 52 4.16 -10.82 -12.24
N PHE A 53 4.76 -9.75 -12.77
CA PHE A 53 4.82 -9.47 -14.20
C PHE A 53 5.55 -10.57 -14.96
N PHE A 54 6.76 -10.94 -14.53
CA PHE A 54 7.55 -11.99 -15.20
C PHE A 54 6.89 -13.38 -15.17
N LEU A 55 6.04 -13.65 -14.19
CA LEU A 55 5.28 -14.90 -14.09
C LEU A 55 3.88 -14.85 -14.73
N GLY A 56 3.45 -13.70 -15.26
CA GLY A 56 2.12 -13.55 -15.84
C GLY A 56 0.98 -13.67 -14.82
N LEU A 57 1.22 -13.31 -13.55
CA LEU A 57 0.23 -13.42 -12.47
C LEU A 57 -0.71 -12.19 -12.44
N THR A 58 -1.63 -12.12 -13.41
CA THR A 58 -2.54 -10.97 -13.59
C THR A 58 -3.27 -10.52 -12.32
N PRO A 59 -3.88 -11.40 -11.51
CA PRO A 59 -4.58 -10.98 -10.30
C PRO A 59 -3.65 -10.36 -9.25
N VAL A 60 -2.44 -10.90 -9.15
CA VAL A 60 -1.40 -10.39 -8.23
C VAL A 60 -0.94 -9.01 -8.68
N LEU A 61 -0.66 -8.86 -9.98
CA LEU A 61 -0.27 -7.58 -10.58
C LEU A 61 -1.32 -6.50 -10.34
N ILE A 62 -2.61 -6.80 -10.54
CA ILE A 62 -3.67 -5.81 -10.29
C ILE A 62 -3.73 -5.46 -8.81
N MET A 63 -3.80 -6.46 -7.93
CA MET A 63 -4.04 -6.22 -6.50
C MET A 63 -2.86 -5.57 -5.79
N ASN A 64 -1.64 -6.00 -6.10
CA ASN A 64 -0.42 -5.44 -5.55
C ASN A 64 -0.12 -4.05 -6.15
N GLY A 65 -0.47 -3.81 -7.42
CA GLY A 65 -0.40 -2.48 -8.03
C GLY A 65 -1.22 -1.43 -7.26
N VAL A 66 -2.44 -1.76 -6.82
CA VAL A 66 -3.23 -0.83 -5.99
C VAL A 66 -2.63 -0.67 -4.59
N PHE A 67 -2.02 -1.70 -4.03
CA PHE A 67 -1.28 -1.58 -2.77
C PHE A 67 -0.09 -0.60 -2.91
N VAL A 68 0.73 -0.73 -3.96
CA VAL A 68 1.83 0.19 -4.25
C VAL A 68 1.33 1.62 -4.41
N ALA A 69 0.25 1.84 -5.16
CA ALA A 69 -0.37 3.15 -5.30
C ALA A 69 -0.80 3.72 -3.93
N SER A 70 -1.33 2.88 -3.04
CA SER A 70 -1.74 3.29 -1.69
C SER A 70 -0.54 3.69 -0.83
N ILE A 71 0.60 2.99 -0.94
CA ILE A 71 1.85 3.36 -0.26
C ILE A 71 2.37 4.71 -0.75
N ILE A 72 2.33 4.97 -2.06
CA ILE A 72 2.72 6.27 -2.63
C ILE A 72 1.83 7.39 -2.08
N CYS A 73 0.50 7.18 -2.05
CA CYS A 73 -0.43 8.13 -1.43
C CYS A 73 -0.12 8.36 0.05
N ALA A 74 0.24 7.32 0.80
CA ALA A 74 0.64 7.42 2.21
C ALA A 74 1.93 8.24 2.40
N MET A 75 2.93 8.05 1.53
CA MET A 75 4.14 8.87 1.52
C MET A 75 3.83 10.35 1.28
N VAL A 76 2.97 10.66 0.31
CA VAL A 76 2.55 12.03 0.00
C VAL A 76 1.79 12.65 1.18
N MET A 77 0.85 11.93 1.78
CA MET A 77 0.12 12.40 2.97
C MET A 77 1.07 12.65 4.14
N LYS A 78 2.00 11.73 4.40
CA LYS A 78 2.99 11.88 5.47
C LYS A 78 3.87 13.11 5.24
N TYR A 79 4.34 13.32 4.00
CA TYR A 79 5.12 14.50 3.65
C TYR A 79 4.37 15.81 3.93
N GLN A 80 3.09 15.87 3.56
CA GLN A 80 2.25 17.05 3.80
C GLN A 80 2.00 17.30 5.30
N PHE A 81 1.72 16.25 6.07
CA PHE A 81 1.46 16.38 7.51
C PHE A 81 2.72 16.74 8.30
N ASP A 82 3.85 16.11 8.00
CA ASP A 82 5.14 16.42 8.64
C ASP A 82 5.53 17.89 8.35
N ARG A 83 5.28 18.40 7.14
CA ARG A 83 5.54 19.80 6.78
C ARG A 83 4.56 20.79 7.45
N SER A 84 3.31 20.41 7.68
CA SER A 84 2.33 21.28 8.35
C SER A 84 2.59 21.44 9.86
N MET A 85 3.39 20.56 10.46
CA MET A 85 3.77 20.63 11.87
C MET A 85 5.15 21.28 12.11
N ALA A 86 5.90 21.58 11.04
CA ALA A 86 7.21 22.23 11.07
C ALA A 86 7.08 23.73 10.82
#